data_AF-A0A9W5W7W2-F1
#
_entry.id   AF-A0A9W5W7W2-F1
#
_cell.length_a   1.000
_cell.length_b   1.000
_cell.length_c   1.000
_cell.angle_alpha   90.00
_cell.angle_beta   90.00
_cell.angle_gamma   90.00
#
_symmetry.space_group_name_H-M   'P 1'
#
loop_
_entity.id
_entity.type
_entity.pdbx_description
1 polymer ?
#
loop_
_entity_poly.entity_id
_entity_poly.type
_entity_poly.pdbx_seq_one_letter_code
_entity_poly.pdbx_strand_id
1 'polypeptide(L)'
;MIEVRHASFRRTANRNGRFCGEVEVTTNDARTPVVLAYFTASQDNDYDMVDILANDADTEIDWYDNNMHQAFASRSEWFETDEMKTDWGERESFKEQVLAFGSVREDLARELLD
;
A
#
# COMPACT_ATOMS: atom_id res chain seq x y z
N MET A 1 14.04 0.04 -9.46
CA MET A 1 13.00 1.07 -9.28
C MET A 1 11.64 0.49 -9.65
N ILE A 2 10.76 0.40 -8.66
CA ILE A 2 9.37 -0.02 -8.83
C ILE A 2 8.59 1.13 -9.48
N GLU A 3 7.86 0.83 -10.55
CA GLU A 3 6.99 1.79 -11.23
C GLU A 3 5.52 1.44 -10.99
N VAL A 4 4.70 2.44 -10.69
CA VAL A 4 3.25 2.27 -10.56
C VAL A 4 2.62 2.27 -11.95
N ARG A 5 1.95 1.18 -12.31
CA ARG A 5 1.21 1.02 -13.57
C ARG A 5 -0.26 1.39 -13.42
N HIS A 6 -0.83 1.10 -12.25
CA HIS A 6 -2.19 1.45 -11.90
C HIS A 6 -2.29 1.57 -10.39
N ALA A 7 -3.14 2.48 -9.90
CA ALA A 7 -3.54 2.49 -8.50
C ALA A 7 -5.01 2.88 -8.36
N SER A 8 -5.70 2.24 -7.42
CA SER A 8 -7.08 2.55 -7.09
C SER A 8 -7.30 2.42 -5.60
N PHE A 9 -7.98 3.42 -5.02
CA PHE A 9 -8.51 3.28 -3.68
C PHE A 9 -9.49 2.10 -3.65
N ARG A 10 -9.42 1.30 -2.59
CA ARG A 10 -10.22 0.09 -2.45
C ARG A 10 -11.22 0.20 -1.31
N ARG A 11 -10.76 0.55 -0.11
CA ARG A 11 -11.57 0.71 1.11
C ARG A 11 -10.73 1.31 2.23
N THR A 12 -11.38 1.72 3.31
CA THR A 12 -10.69 1.96 4.59
C THR A 12 -10.48 0.67 5.37
N ALA A 13 -9.38 0.57 6.10
CA ALA A 13 -9.03 -0.54 6.98
C ALA A 13 -8.38 -0.02 8.27
N ASN A 14 -8.61 -0.73 9.38
CA ASN A 14 -7.87 -0.44 10.61
C ASN A 14 -6.62 -1.32 10.69
N ARG A 15 -5.43 -0.70 10.69
CA ARG A 15 -4.15 -1.39 10.84
C ARG A 15 -3.40 -0.87 12.04
N ASN A 16 -3.00 -1.76 12.94
CA ASN A 16 -2.23 -1.41 14.15
C ASN A 16 -2.87 -0.28 14.98
N GLY A 17 -4.20 -0.24 15.03
CA GLY A 17 -4.95 0.81 15.73
C GLY A 17 -5.03 2.16 15.00
N ARG A 18 -4.53 2.24 13.76
CA ARG A 18 -4.63 3.42 12.90
C ARG A 18 -5.67 3.17 11.82
N PHE A 19 -6.47 4.21 11.57
CA PHE A 19 -7.41 4.20 10.47
C PHE A 19 -6.66 4.57 9.18
N CYS A 20 -6.68 3.65 8.22
CA CYS A 20 -5.89 3.74 7.01
C CYS A 20 -6.76 3.53 5.77
N GLY A 21 -6.38 4.14 4.66
CA GLY A 21 -6.90 3.82 3.34
C GLY A 21 -6.07 2.71 2.71
N GLU A 22 -6.75 1.67 2.22
CA GLU A 22 -6.17 0.59 1.43
C GLU A 22 -6.25 0.96 -0.06
N VAL A 23 -5.10 1.00 -0.72
CA VAL A 23 -4.96 1.29 -2.15
C VAL A 23 -4.35 0.07 -2.82
N GLU A 24 -5.03 -0.46 -3.82
CA GLU A 24 -4.49 -1.51 -4.67
C GLU A 24 -3.60 -0.89 -5.74
N VAL A 25 -2.37 -1.38 -5.85
CA VAL A 25 -1.35 -0.84 -6.75
C VAL A 25 -0.83 -1.96 -7.64
N THR A 26 -0.97 -1.80 -8.95
CA THR A 26 -0.32 -2.65 -9.94
C THR A 26 1.05 -2.05 -10.27
N THR A 27 2.11 -2.86 -10.22
CA THR A 27 3.49 -2.44 -10.45
C THR A 27 4.10 -3.08 -11.68
N ASN A 28 5.31 -2.67 -12.04
CA ASN A 28 6.13 -3.32 -13.07
C ASN A 28 6.90 -4.57 -12.56
N ASP A 29 6.75 -4.93 -11.28
CA ASP A 29 7.44 -6.09 -10.72
C ASP A 29 6.79 -7.40 -11.19
N ALA A 30 7.57 -8.25 -11.86
CA ALA A 30 7.05 -9.50 -12.42
C ALA A 30 6.73 -10.56 -11.36
N ARG A 31 7.29 -10.45 -10.15
CA ARG A 31 7.07 -11.40 -9.05
C ARG A 31 5.85 -11.02 -8.21
N THR A 32 5.62 -9.72 -8.03
CA THR A 32 4.52 -9.16 -7.24
C THR A 32 3.87 -8.03 -8.04
N PRO A 33 3.11 -8.38 -9.10
CA PRO A 33 2.53 -7.39 -9.99
C PRO A 33 1.45 -6.56 -9.28
N VAL A 34 0.85 -7.05 -8.21
CA VAL A 34 -0.18 -6.34 -7.44
C VAL A 34 0.19 -6.31 -5.95
N VAL A 35 0.09 -5.13 -5.36
CA VAL A 35 0.32 -4.90 -3.92
C VAL A 35 -0.80 -4.06 -3.32
N LEU A 36 -0.96 -4.16 -2.01
CA LEU A 36 -1.83 -3.29 -1.21
C LEU A 36 -0.94 -2.30 -0.45
N ALA A 37 -1.05 -1.02 -0.80
CA ALA A 37 -0.42 0.07 -0.09
C ALA A 37 -1.41 0.70 0.89
N TYR A 38 -0.96 0.90 2.14
CA TYR A 38 -1.79 1.47 3.20
C TYR A 38 -1.33 2.89 3.51
N PHE A 39 -2.28 3.82 3.54
CA PHE A 39 -2.04 5.24 3.79
C PHE A 39 -2.79 5.71 5.02
N THR A 40 -2.15 6.54 5.84
CA THR A 40 -2.80 7.28 6.93
C THR A 40 -2.78 8.76 6.63
N ALA A 41 -3.78 9.49 7.11
CA ALA A 41 -3.70 10.94 7.17
C ALA A 41 -2.51 11.35 8.07
N SER A 42 -1.69 12.27 7.56
CA SER A 42 -0.61 12.91 8.30
C SER A 42 -1.07 14.26 8.87
N GLN A 43 -0.34 14.78 9.85
CA GLN A 43 -0.65 16.08 10.46
C GLN A 43 -0.46 17.26 9.49
N ASP A 44 0.34 17.09 8.44
CA ASP A 44 0.63 18.13 7.43
C ASP A 44 -0.38 18.13 6.26
N ASN A 45 -1.54 17.49 6.43
CA ASN A 45 -2.55 17.35 5.36
C ASN A 45 -2.03 16.57 4.12
N ASP A 46 -0.98 15.77 4.34
CA ASP A 46 -0.44 14.79 3.39
C ASP A 46 -0.77 13.36 3.85
N TYR A 47 -0.34 12.35 3.09
CA TYR A 47 -0.58 10.95 3.41
C TYR A 47 0.72 10.22 3.66
N ASP A 48 0.83 9.56 4.80
CA ASP A 48 1.95 8.69 5.08
C ASP A 48 1.61 7.27 4.66
N MET A 49 2.41 6.70 3.76
CA MET A 49 2.33 5.28 3.47
C MET A 49 2.90 4.52 4.67
N VAL A 50 2.08 3.74 5.36
CA VAL A 50 2.46 3.03 6.59
C VAL A 50 2.89 1.60 6.33
N ASP A 51 2.42 0.98 5.24
CA ASP A 51 2.64 -0.43 4.96
C ASP A 51 2.43 -0.74 3.48
N ILE A 52 3.11 -1.78 2.97
CA ILE A 52 2.88 -2.34 1.65
C ILE A 52 2.94 -3.85 1.75
N LEU A 53 1.91 -4.52 1.23
CA LEU A 53 1.82 -5.97 1.22
C LEU A 53 1.70 -6.50 -0.19
N ALA A 54 2.32 -7.64 -0.44
CA ALA A 54 1.96 -8.43 -1.61
C ALA A 54 0.46 -8.79 -1.57
N ASN A 55 -0.26 -8.47 -2.64
CA ASN A 55 -1.64 -8.91 -2.78
C ASN A 55 -1.62 -10.34 -3.36
N ASP A 56 -1.34 -11.33 -2.50
CA ASP A 56 -1.39 -12.76 -2.87
C ASP A 56 -2.84 -13.27 -3.01
N ALA A 57 -3.83 -12.39 -2.83
CA ALA A 57 -5.25 -12.72 -2.78
C ALA A 57 -5.93 -12.73 -4.16
N ASP A 58 -5.23 -13.12 -5.23
CA ASP A 58 -5.88 -13.61 -6.46
C ASP A 58 -6.32 -15.07 -6.28
N THR A 59 -7.05 -15.35 -5.20
CA THR A 59 -7.89 -16.54 -5.05
C THR A 59 -8.97 -16.18 -4.04
N GLU A 60 -10.16 -15.93 -4.58
CA GLU A 60 -11.50 -16.10 -4.00
C GLU A 60 -11.69 -15.91 -2.48
N ILE A 61 -12.71 -15.10 -2.15
CA ILE A 61 -13.29 -14.99 -0.82
C ILE A 61 -13.55 -16.38 -0.23
N ASP A 62 -12.90 -16.70 0.89
CA ASP A 62 -13.46 -17.57 1.93
C ASP A 62 -13.16 -16.96 3.30
N TRP A 63 -14.03 -16.03 3.71
CA TRP A 63 -13.96 -15.29 4.98
C TRP A 63 -14.44 -16.06 6.21
N TYR A 64 -14.45 -17.38 6.15
CA TYR A 64 -14.64 -18.22 7.33
C TYR A 64 -13.74 -19.43 7.20
N ASP A 65 -12.86 -19.61 8.17
CA ASP A 65 -11.91 -20.73 8.27
C ASP A 65 -10.56 -20.53 7.57
N ASN A 66 -9.67 -19.74 8.18
CA ASN A 66 -8.25 -20.08 8.23
C ASN A 66 -7.62 -19.46 9.47
N ASN A 67 -7.82 -20.15 10.58
CA ASN A 67 -6.89 -20.09 11.70
C ASN A 67 -5.56 -20.65 11.16
N MET A 68 -4.50 -19.84 11.16
CA MET A 68 -3.11 -20.19 10.80
C MET A 68 -2.69 -19.95 9.33
N HIS A 69 -1.82 -18.94 9.14
CA HIS A 69 -0.98 -18.66 7.95
C HIS A 69 -1.53 -17.82 6.78
N GLN A 70 -2.05 -16.61 7.00
CA GLN A 70 -2.00 -15.56 5.97
C GLN A 70 -0.67 -14.79 6.07
N ALA A 71 0.34 -15.29 5.36
CA ALA A 71 1.60 -14.59 5.19
C ALA A 71 1.43 -13.42 4.21
N PHE A 72 0.81 -12.32 4.68
CA PHE A 72 1.02 -11.03 4.02
C PHE A 72 2.50 -10.68 4.17
N ALA A 73 3.31 -10.98 3.15
CA ALA A 73 4.71 -10.59 3.15
C ALA A 73 4.77 -9.06 3.03
N SER A 74 5.22 -8.41 4.11
CA SER A 74 5.62 -7.00 4.07
C SER A 74 6.64 -6.82 2.96
N ARG A 75 6.38 -5.86 2.07
CA ARG A 75 7.30 -5.51 0.98
C ARG A 75 8.16 -4.30 1.33
N SER A 76 8.48 -4.13 2.62
CA SER A 76 9.48 -3.16 3.08
C SER A 76 10.83 -3.34 2.37
N GLU A 77 11.14 -4.58 1.95
CA GLU A 77 12.33 -4.96 1.16
C GLU A 77 12.46 -4.22 -0.17
N TRP A 78 11.37 -3.72 -0.76
CA TRP A 78 11.43 -2.91 -1.98
C TRP A 78 12.15 -1.60 -1.81
N PHE A 79 12.23 -1.13 -0.57
CA PHE A 79 12.93 0.08 -0.21
C PHE A 79 14.12 -0.26 0.67
N GLU A 80 14.64 -1.48 0.66
CA GLU A 80 15.89 -1.80 1.37
C GLU A 80 17.07 -1.66 0.42
N THR A 81 18.04 -0.85 0.82
CA THR A 81 19.35 -0.74 0.15
C THR A 81 20.23 -1.96 0.47
N ASP A 82 21.30 -2.16 -0.30
CA ASP A 82 22.30 -3.22 -0.06
C ASP A 82 22.93 -3.12 1.36
N GLU A 83 22.89 -1.94 1.97
CA GLU A 83 23.33 -1.68 3.35
C GLU A 83 22.26 -2.00 4.42
N MET A 84 21.15 -2.66 4.06
CA MET A 84 19.99 -2.91 4.94
C MET A 84 19.37 -1.62 5.53
N LYS A 85 19.52 -0.49 4.83
CA LYS A 85 18.88 0.78 5.19
C LYS A 85 17.68 1.01 4.30
N THR A 86 16.64 1.64 4.83
CA THR A 86 15.52 2.08 4.01
C THR A 86 15.93 3.20 3.04
N ASP A 87 15.75 2.98 1.74
CA ASP A 87 15.82 3.98 0.69
C ASP A 87 14.55 4.85 0.74
N TRP A 88 14.62 5.89 1.57
CA TRP A 88 13.53 6.84 1.72
C TRP A 88 13.20 7.57 0.42
N GLY A 89 14.15 7.70 -0.52
CA GLY A 89 13.93 8.36 -1.80
C GLY A 89 13.01 7.55 -2.72
N GLU A 90 13.31 6.26 -2.92
CA GLU A 90 12.47 5.35 -3.71
C GLU A 90 11.11 5.14 -3.03
N ARG A 91 11.09 5.10 -1.70
CA ARG A 91 9.84 4.97 -0.94
C ARG A 91 8.90 6.16 -1.13
N GLU A 92 9.43 7.38 -1.03
CA GLU A 92 8.65 8.60 -1.24
C GLU A 92 8.25 8.74 -2.72
N SER A 93 9.13 8.39 -3.67
CA SER A 93 8.78 8.37 -5.10
C SER A 93 7.64 7.40 -5.42
N PHE A 94 7.64 6.21 -4.83
CA PHE A 94 6.54 5.25 -4.98
C PHE A 94 5.25 5.79 -4.39
N LYS A 95 5.31 6.34 -3.17
CA LYS A 95 4.17 7.00 -2.51
C LYS A 95 3.53 8.06 -3.41
N GLU A 96 4.33 8.98 -3.94
CA GLU A 96 3.84 10.07 -4.77
C GLU A 96 3.23 9.55 -6.09
N GLN A 97 3.80 8.52 -6.70
CA GLN A 97 3.23 7.89 -7.89
C GLN A 97 1.84 7.29 -7.61
N VAL A 98 1.65 6.64 -6.46
CA VAL A 98 0.36 6.07 -6.06
C VAL A 98 -0.68 7.19 -5.82
N LEU A 99 -0.31 8.23 -5.07
CA LEU A 99 -1.21 9.34 -4.75
C LEU A 99 -1.60 10.14 -6.00
N ALA A 100 -0.70 10.29 -6.97
CA ALA A 100 -0.95 11.01 -8.21
C ALA A 100 -1.82 10.22 -9.23
N PHE A 101 -2.13 8.95 -8.95
CA PHE A 101 -2.86 8.12 -9.89
C PHE A 101 -4.38 8.28 -9.74
N GLY A 102 -5.04 8.72 -10.83
CA GLY A 102 -6.50 8.84 -10.86
C GLY A 102 -7.03 9.73 -9.73
N SER A 103 -8.01 9.21 -8.98
CA SER A 103 -8.65 9.90 -7.85
C SER A 103 -8.11 9.46 -6.48
N VAL A 104 -7.02 8.67 -6.42
CA VAL A 104 -6.54 8.06 -5.15
C VAL A 104 -6.38 9.08 -4.03
N ARG A 105 -5.74 10.23 -4.30
CA ARG A 105 -5.56 11.29 -3.30
C ARG A 105 -6.89 11.88 -2.81
N GLU A 106 -7.86 12.03 -3.70
CA GLU A 106 -9.18 12.58 -3.38
C GLU A 106 -10.03 11.58 -2.59
N ASP A 107 -9.96 10.29 -2.94
CA ASP A 107 -10.64 9.22 -2.22
C ASP A 107 -10.06 9.05 -0.82
N LEU A 108 -8.72 9.10 -0.67
CA LEU A 108 -8.09 9.12 0.65
C LEU A 108 -8.50 10.35 1.46
N ALA A 109 -8.65 11.52 0.83
CA ALA A 109 -9.09 12.74 1.52
C ALA A 109 -10.50 12.59 2.05
N ARG A 110 -11.41 12.12 1.20
CA ARG A 110 -12.81 11.91 1.54
C ARG A 110 -12.97 10.91 2.68
N GLU A 111 -12.15 9.86 2.70
CA GLU A 111 -12.36 8.76 3.63
C GLU A 111 -11.56 8.92 4.93
N LEU A 112 -10.42 9.62 4.94
CA LEU A 112 -9.54 9.73 6.13
C LEU A 112 -9.58 11.07 6.85
N LEU A 113 -10.12 12.12 6.22
CA LEU A 113 -10.15 13.48 6.78
C LEU A 113 -11.58 13.96 7.11
N ASP A 114 -12.58 13.07 7.02
CA ASP A 114 -13.98 13.34 7.38
C ASP A 114 -14.21 13.33 8.91
#